data_AF-A0A2P6QW78-F1
#
_entry.id   AF-A0A2P6QW78-F1
#
_cell.length_a   1.000
_cell.length_b   1.000
_cell.length_c   1.000
_cell.angle_alpha   90.00
_cell.angle_beta   90.00
_cell.angle_gamma   90.00
#
_symmetry.space_group_name_H-M   'P 1'
#
loop_
_entity.id
_entity.type
_entity.pdbx_description
1 polymer ?
#
loop_
_entity_poly.entity_id
_entity_poly.type
_entity_poly.pdbx_seq_one_letter_code
_entity_poly.pdbx_strand_id
1 'polypeptide(L)' 'MAPIEPQSEPEAPAFSCVICMGQLVEETSTKCGHIFCKMCIEKAIATQHKCPNCRRKLRKRDIFRVHLPYTS' A
#
# COMPACT_ATOMS: atom_id res chain seq x y z
N MET A 1 -42.47 3.30 9.91
CA MET A 1 -41.39 3.03 8.96
C MET A 1 -40.08 3.49 9.58
N ALA A 2 -39.09 2.62 9.73
CA ALA A 2 -37.75 3.04 10.15
C ALA A 2 -37.11 3.88 9.03
N PRO A 3 -36.41 4.98 9.33
CA PRO A 3 -35.66 5.71 8.32
C PRO A 3 -34.58 4.79 7.76
N ILE A 4 -34.62 4.57 6.45
CA ILE A 4 -33.52 3.97 5.71
C ILE A 4 -32.35 4.95 5.77
N GLU A 5 -31.35 4.64 6.60
CA GLU A 5 -30.07 5.33 6.60
C GLU A 5 -29.48 5.26 5.18
N PRO A 6 -29.01 6.37 4.59
CA PRO A 6 -28.41 6.33 3.26
C PRO A 6 -27.18 5.44 3.31
N GLN A 7 -27.29 4.22 2.78
CA GLN A 7 -26.17 3.28 2.73
C GLN A 7 -25.10 3.86 1.82
N SER A 8 -23.99 4.18 2.48
CA SER A 8 -22.75 4.79 2.04
C SER A 8 -22.33 4.37 0.63
N GLU A 9 -21.89 5.36 -0.17
CA GLU A 9 -21.02 5.21 -1.35
C GLU A 9 -20.12 3.97 -1.20
N PRO A 10 -19.96 3.10 -2.21
CA PRO A 10 -19.07 1.95 -2.09
C PRO A 10 -17.70 2.46 -1.64
N GLU A 11 -17.38 2.24 -0.36
CA GLU A 11 -16.15 2.72 0.24
C GLU A 11 -15.05 2.15 -0.61
N ALA A 12 -14.42 3.04 -1.36
CA ALA A 12 -13.34 2.75 -2.23
C ALA A 12 -12.39 1.77 -1.53
N PRO A 13 -12.04 0.58 -2.08
CA PRO A 13 -11.01 -0.28 -1.50
C PRO A 13 -9.81 0.56 -1.09
N ALA A 14 -9.72 0.83 0.21
CA ALA A 14 -8.77 1.77 0.76
C ALA A 14 -7.42 1.06 0.79
N PHE A 15 -6.60 1.33 -0.23
CA PHE A 15 -5.24 0.80 -0.27
C PHE A 15 -4.44 1.44 0.88
N SER A 16 -4.18 0.64 1.90
CA SER A 16 -3.45 1.05 3.10
C SER A 16 -2.07 0.40 3.15
N CYS A 17 -1.10 1.15 3.65
CA CYS A 17 0.25 0.65 3.83
C CYS A 17 0.33 -0.25 5.07
N VAL A 18 0.67 -1.52 4.93
CA VAL A 18 0.79 -2.43 6.09
C VAL A 18 1.95 -2.11 7.05
N ILE A 19 2.84 -1.17 6.69
CA ILE A 19 3.96 -0.75 7.54
C ILE A 19 3.55 0.38 8.49
N CYS A 20 2.88 1.42 7.97
CA CYS A 20 2.41 2.56 8.76
C CYS A 20 0.92 2.52 9.09
N MET A 21 0.19 1.52 8.58
CA MET A 21 -1.26 1.33 8.71
C MET A 21 -2.08 2.55 8.30
N GLY A 22 -1.54 3.38 7.40
CA GLY A 22 -2.18 4.61 6.91
C GLY A 22 -2.34 4.62 5.39
N GLN A 23 -2.83 5.74 4.87
CA GLN A 23 -2.94 5.98 3.43
C GLN A 23 -1.57 5.88 2.75
N LEU A 24 -1.56 5.32 1.54
CA LEU A 24 -0.35 5.21 0.75
C LEU A 24 0.14 6.60 0.32
N VAL A 25 1.39 6.92 0.68
CA VAL A 25 2.09 8.12 0.23
C VAL A 25 3.16 7.71 -0.77
N GLU A 26 3.06 8.24 -1.99
CA GLU A 26 3.86 7.81 -3.14
C GLU A 26 3.77 6.28 -3.32
N GLU A 27 2.62 5.79 -3.78
CA GLU A 27 2.35 4.35 -3.82
C GLU A 27 3.45 3.62 -4.60
N THR A 28 4.13 2.73 -3.92
CA THR A 28 5.29 2.03 -4.47
C THR A 28 5.02 0.55 -4.43
N SER A 29 4.94 -0.04 -5.62
CA SER A 29 4.83 -1.48 -5.77
C SER A 29 6.21 -2.12 -5.82
N THR A 30 6.26 -3.35 -5.34
CA THR A 30 7.46 -4.17 -5.31
C THR A 30 7.37 -5.22 -6.42
N LYS A 31 8.49 -5.81 -6.85
CA LYS A 31 8.49 -6.90 -7.85
C LYS A 31 7.61 -8.10 -7.47
N CYS A 32 7.26 -8.24 -6.20
CA CYS A 32 6.37 -9.30 -5.73
C CYS A 32 4.89 -8.91 -5.73
N GLY A 33 4.53 -7.70 -6.19
CA GLY A 33 3.16 -7.22 -6.35
C GLY A 33 2.55 -6.52 -5.13
N HIS A 34 3.31 -6.34 -4.04
CA HIS A 34 2.81 -5.67 -2.84
C HIS A 34 3.12 -4.17 -2.88
N ILE A 35 2.15 -3.36 -2.45
CA ILE A 35 2.18 -1.90 -2.49
C ILE A 35 2.37 -1.34 -1.07
N PHE A 36 3.23 -0.33 -0.95
CA PHE A 36 3.55 0.34 0.31
C PHE A 36 3.84 1.82 0.04
N CYS A 37 3.94 2.65 1.10
CA CYS A 37 4.51 3.98 0.95
C CYS A 37 5.98 3.87 0.56
N LYS A 38 6.45 4.74 -0.33
CA LYS A 38 7.86 4.80 -0.76
C LYS A 38 8.83 4.80 0.42
N MET A 39 8.65 5.72 1.37
CA MET A 39 9.51 5.80 2.56
C MET A 39 9.47 4.52 3.41
N CYS A 40 8.30 3.89 3.54
CA CYS A 40 8.13 2.70 4.33
C CYS A 40 8.87 1.51 3.71
N ILE A 41 8.71 1.28 2.39
CA ILE A 41 9.39 0.18 1.72
C ILE A 41 10.91 0.41 1.61
N GLU A 42 11.35 1.66 1.42
CA GLU A 42 12.77 1.99 1.42
C GLU A 42 13.45 1.68 2.76
N LYS A 43 12.80 2.02 3.88
CA LYS A 43 13.27 1.64 5.23
C LYS A 43 13.29 0.13 5.41
N ALA A 44 12.22 -0.56 5.03
CA ALA A 44 12.16 -2.02 5.16
C ALA A 44 13.26 -2.72 4.34
N ILE A 45 13.56 -2.23 3.13
CA ILE A 45 14.66 -2.73 2.32
C ILE A 45 16.01 -2.42 2.97
N ALA A 46 16.21 -1.22 3.52
CA ALA A 46 17.45 -0.84 4.19
C ALA A 46 17.75 -1.69 5.44
N THR A 47 16.72 -2.15 6.15
CA THR A 47 16.90 -2.96 7.36
C THR A 47 16.95 -4.46 7.06
N GLN A 48 16.02 -4.98 6.25
CA GLN A 48 15.82 -6.44 6.11
C GLN A 48 16.05 -6.96 4.68
N HIS A 49 16.10 -6.09 3.66
CA HIS A 49 16.21 -6.47 2.25
C HIS A 49 15.13 -7.50 1.81
N LYS A 50 13.94 -7.41 2.40
CA LYS A 50 12.82 -8.33 2.20
C LYS A 50 11.49 -7.58 2.16
N CYS A 51 10.51 -8.19 1.52
CA CYS A 51 9.13 -7.71 1.53
C CYS A 51 8.51 -7.87 2.92
N PRO A 52 7.91 -6.83 3.50
CA PRO A 52 7.24 -6.93 4.80
C PRO A 52 6.04 -7.89 4.78
N ASN A 53 5.39 -8.05 3.62
CA ASN A 53 4.19 -8.87 3.48
C ASN A 53 4.54 -10.34 3.20
N CYS A 54 5.22 -10.62 2.07
CA CYS A 54 5.51 -11.99 1.64
C CYS A 54 6.94 -12.48 1.93
N ARG A 55 7.79 -11.67 2.58
CA ARG A 55 9.18 -11.99 2.95
C ARG A 55 10.12 -12.34 1.78
N ARG A 56 9.70 -12.16 0.52
CA ARG A 56 10.56 -12.29 -0.66
C ARG A 56 11.71 -11.29 -0.62
N LYS A 57 12.88 -11.68 -1.12
CA LYS A 57 14.07 -10.83 -1.20
C LYS A 57 13.80 -9.62 -2.11
N LEU A 58 13.95 -8.42 -1.56
CA LEU A 58 13.74 -7.15 -2.24
C LEU A 58 15.00 -6.28 -2.18
N ARG A 59 15.28 -5.58 -3.28
CA ARG A 59 16.32 -4.56 -3.39
C ARG A 59 15.70 -3.24 -3.79
N LYS A 60 16.42 -2.12 -3.62
CA LYS A 60 15.95 -0.78 -4.04
C LYS A 60 15.62 -0.67 -5.54
N ARG A 61 16.20 -1.52 -6.38
CA ARG A 61 15.87 -1.61 -7.82
C ARG A 61 14.61 -2.43 -8.12
N ASP A 62 14.14 -3.20 -7.13
CA ASP A 62 13.00 -4.11 -7.26
C ASP A 62 11.68 -3.42 -6.83
N ILE A 63 11.71 -2.09 -6.68
CA ILE A 63 10.54 -1.28 -6.33
C ILE A 63 10.32 -0.23 -7.42
N PHE A 64 9.06 0.06 -7.71
CA PHE A 64 8.65 1.00 -8.73
C PHE A 64 7.42 1.77 -8.26
N ARG A 65 7.40 3.07 -8.54
CA ARG A 65 6.23 3.90 -8.27
C ARG A 65 5.12 3.47 -9.21
N VAL A 66 3.93 3.31 -8.64
CA VAL A 66 2.72 3.00 -9.39
C VAL A 66 1.74 4.15 -9.18
N HIS A 67 0.93 4.42 -10.19
CA HIS A 67 -0.19 5.34 -10.06
C HIS A 67 -1.43 4.49 -9.87
N LEU A 68 -2.01 4.47 -8.66
CA LEU A 68 -3.33 3.87 -8.50
C LEU A 68 -4.34 4.96 -8.90
N PRO A 69 -5.21 4.72 -9.89
CA PRO A 69 -6.24 5.68 -10.30
C PRO A 69 -7.36 5.84 -9.26
N TYR A 70 -7.14 5.36 -8.03
CA TYR A 70 -8.17 5.13 -7.03
C TYR A 70 -7.74 5.55 -5.60
N THR A 71 -6.68 6.34 -5.48
CA THR A 71 -6.40 7.05 -4.23
C THR A 71 -7.33 8.27 -4.16
N SER A 72 -8.47 8.10 -3.49
CA SER A 72 -9.39 9.20 -3.17
C SER A 72 -8.87 10.08 -2.04
#